data_AF-Q8VSR8-F1
#
_entry.id   AF-Q8VSR8-F1
#
_cell.length_a   1.000
_cell.length_b   1.000
_cell.length_c   1.000
_cell.angle_alpha   90.00
_cell.angle_beta   90.00
_cell.angle_gamma   90.00
#
_symmetry.space_group_name_H-M   'P 1'
#
loop_
_entity.id
_entity.type
_entity.pdbx_description
1 polymer ?
#
loop_
_entity_poly.entity_id
_entity_poly.type
_entity_poly.pdbx_seq_one_letter_code
_entity_poly.pdbx_strand_id
1 'polypeptide(L)'
;VVEGSAATLNTAMTKNMQNGNAYIDIYDVKLGKIDPLQLIKLEPGYTAIYYITQGSKVYANVSELQTPGAAKVNYRIQTSDGSDHIKSDGQLDSVNISLTVYD
;
A
#
# COMPACT_ATOMS: atom_id res chain seq x y z
N VAL A 1 5.81 10.74 -6.21
CA VAL A 1 4.78 10.43 -7.24
C VAL A 1 5.38 9.36 -8.13
N VAL A 2 4.71 8.23 -8.32
CA VAL A 2 5.13 7.26 -9.35
C VAL A 2 4.69 7.88 -10.67
N GLU A 3 5.63 8.14 -11.58
CA GLU A 3 5.32 8.85 -12.83
C GLU A 3 4.25 8.08 -13.64
N GLY A 4 3.21 8.79 -14.05
CA GLY A 4 2.08 8.24 -14.80
C GLY A 4 1.09 7.39 -13.99
N SER A 5 1.28 7.24 -12.67
CA SER A 5 0.34 6.51 -11.80
C SER A 5 -0.83 7.39 -11.38
N ALA A 6 -2.02 6.79 -11.31
CA ALA A 6 -3.21 7.43 -10.72
C ALA A 6 -3.20 7.40 -9.17
N ALA A 7 -2.07 7.01 -8.56
CA ALA A 7 -1.87 6.96 -7.13
C ALA A 7 -0.61 7.74 -6.68
N THR A 8 -0.71 8.39 -5.52
CA THR A 8 0.41 9.06 -4.86
C THR A 8 0.52 8.63 -3.40
N LEU A 9 1.73 8.71 -2.83
CA LEU A 9 1.94 8.39 -1.42
C LEU A 9 1.27 9.44 -0.52
N ASN A 10 0.56 9.00 0.52
CA ASN A 10 -0.06 9.88 1.48
C ASN A 10 0.94 10.29 2.59
N THR A 11 1.88 11.17 2.26
CA THR A 11 2.94 11.63 3.20
C THR A 11 2.42 12.46 4.38
N ALA A 12 1.12 12.80 4.40
CA ALA A 12 0.51 13.47 5.54
C ALA A 12 0.29 12.51 6.73
N MET A 13 0.28 11.19 6.50
CA MET A 13 0.20 10.17 7.56
C MET A 13 1.56 9.95 8.20
N THR A 14 2.08 10.95 8.91
CA THR A 14 3.45 10.95 9.44
C THR A 14 3.77 9.78 10.38
N LYS A 15 2.78 9.19 11.04
CA LYS A 15 2.94 7.97 11.85
C LYS A 15 3.27 6.74 11.00
N ASN A 16 2.74 6.67 9.79
CA ASN A 16 2.83 5.48 8.93
C ASN A 16 3.64 5.71 7.67
N MET A 17 4.00 6.96 7.35
CA MET A 17 4.73 7.34 6.14
C MET A 17 5.89 8.27 6.50
N GLN A 18 7.12 7.83 6.21
CA GLN A 18 8.32 8.63 6.42
C GLN A 18 9.33 8.36 5.30
N ASN A 19 9.84 9.43 4.68
CA ASN A 19 10.84 9.37 3.59
C ASN A 19 10.44 8.44 2.43
N GLY A 20 9.14 8.33 2.13
CA GLY A 20 8.61 7.46 1.08
C GLY A 20 8.48 5.98 1.48
N ASN A 21 8.79 5.62 2.73
CA ASN A 21 8.60 4.28 3.27
C ASN A 21 7.37 4.22 4.17
N ALA A 22 6.74 3.05 4.22
CA ALA A 22 5.62 2.74 5.10
C ALA A 22 6.10 2.12 6.43
N TYR A 23 5.35 2.38 7.49
CA TYR A 23 5.59 1.87 8.84
C TYR A 23 4.25 1.42 9.44
N ILE A 24 4.20 0.17 9.92
CA ILE A 24 3.00 -0.40 10.53
C ILE A 24 3.35 -0.98 11.89
N ASP A 25 2.57 -0.56 12.87
CA ASP A 25 2.58 -1.05 14.24
C ASP A 25 1.55 -2.18 14.39
N ILE A 26 1.98 -3.38 14.77
CA ILE A 26 1.12 -4.54 14.97
C ILE A 26 0.10 -4.26 16.08
N TYR A 27 0.42 -3.47 17.10
CA TYR A 27 -0.54 -3.07 18.13
C TYR A 27 -1.70 -2.28 17.53
N ASP A 28 -1.43 -1.31 16.65
CA ASP A 28 -2.47 -0.54 15.96
C ASP A 28 -3.28 -1.40 14.98
N VAL A 29 -2.64 -2.39 14.34
CA VAL A 29 -3.32 -3.38 13.49
C VAL A 29 -4.34 -4.19 14.30
N LYS A 30 -3.93 -4.71 15.47
CA LYS A 30 -4.82 -5.46 16.38
C LYS A 30 -6.01 -4.61 16.86
N LEU A 31 -5.83 -3.29 16.94
CA LEU A 31 -6.90 -2.34 17.29
C LEU A 31 -7.73 -1.87 16.08
N GLY A 32 -7.46 -2.35 14.87
CA GLY A 32 -8.19 -1.95 13.66
C GLY A 32 -7.94 -0.50 13.23
N LYS A 33 -6.82 0.11 13.65
CA LYS A 33 -6.49 1.51 13.35
C LYS A 33 -5.73 1.70 12.04
N ILE A 34 -5.28 0.61 11.42
CA ILE A 34 -4.49 0.63 10.19
C ILE A 34 -5.36 0.14 9.04
N ASP A 35 -5.54 1.02 8.06
CA ASP A 35 -6.05 0.69 6.74
C ASP A 35 -4.96 0.99 5.70
N PRO A 36 -4.34 -0.03 5.09
CA PRO A 36 -3.28 0.17 4.11
C PRO A 36 -3.72 1.00 2.89
N LEU A 37 -5.01 1.05 2.54
CA LEU A 37 -5.45 1.88 1.41
C LEU A 37 -5.30 3.38 1.69
N GLN A 38 -5.25 3.80 2.96
CA GLN A 38 -5.05 5.20 3.33
C GLN A 38 -3.60 5.68 3.16
N LEU A 39 -2.63 4.76 3.02
CA LEU A 39 -1.22 5.08 2.79
C LEU A 39 -0.97 5.68 1.40
N ILE A 40 -1.95 5.56 0.49
CA ILE A 40 -1.96 6.19 -0.82
C ILE A 40 -3.16 7.14 -0.96
N LYS A 41 -3.06 8.08 -1.90
CA LYS A 41 -4.17 8.88 -2.40
C LYS A 41 -4.40 8.51 -3.85
N LEU A 42 -5.65 8.28 -4.21
CA LEU A 42 -6.08 7.94 -5.56
C LEU A 42 -6.69 9.17 -6.24
N GLU A 43 -6.47 9.29 -7.54
CA GLU A 43 -7.23 10.21 -8.36
C GLU A 43 -8.70 9.78 -8.46
N PRO A 44 -9.64 10.72 -8.67
CA PRO A 44 -11.05 10.38 -8.86
C PRO A 44 -11.26 9.38 -10.01
N GLY A 45 -12.11 8.37 -9.78
CA GLY A 45 -12.41 7.33 -10.78
C GLY A 45 -11.52 6.08 -10.68
N TYR A 46 -10.56 6.07 -9.75
CA TYR A 46 -9.68 4.94 -9.50
C TYR A 46 -9.90 4.31 -8.13
N THR A 47 -9.64 3.01 -8.05
CA THR A 47 -9.59 2.23 -6.81
C THR A 47 -8.24 1.51 -6.72
N ALA A 48 -7.99 0.85 -5.60
CA ALA A 48 -6.81 0.02 -5.45
C ALA A 48 -7.11 -1.23 -4.63
N ILE A 49 -6.44 -2.32 -4.98
CA ILE A 49 -6.27 -3.49 -4.12
C ILE A 49 -4.84 -3.52 -3.61
N TYR A 50 -4.62 -4.06 -2.42
CA TYR A 50 -3.29 -4.19 -1.84
C TYR A 50 -2.97 -5.63 -1.46
N TYR A 51 -1.67 -5.92 -1.40
CA TYR A 51 -1.15 -7.10 -0.71
C TYR A 51 0.21 -6.78 -0.07
N ILE A 52 0.51 -7.48 1.02
CA ILE A 52 1.76 -7.32 1.77
C ILE A 52 2.63 -8.55 1.56
N THR A 53 3.91 -8.34 1.24
CA THR A 53 4.91 -9.41 1.16
C THR A 53 5.89 -9.29 2.33
N GLN A 54 6.05 -10.35 3.12
CA GLN A 54 7.04 -10.43 4.20
C GLN A 54 7.77 -11.76 4.12
N GLY A 55 9.07 -11.73 3.82
CA GLY A 55 9.82 -12.94 3.48
C GLY A 55 9.20 -13.66 2.27
N SER A 56 8.84 -14.94 2.42
CA SER A 56 8.18 -15.75 1.38
C SER A 56 6.65 -15.72 1.43
N LYS A 57 6.06 -15.00 2.40
CA LYS A 57 4.59 -14.95 2.60
C LYS A 57 3.97 -13.75 1.89
N VAL A 58 2.74 -13.95 1.44
CA VAL A 58 1.86 -12.93 0.86
C VAL A 58 0.60 -12.85 1.70
N TYR A 59 0.22 -11.64 2.10
CA TYR A 59 -0.96 -11.35 2.91
C TYR A 59 -1.92 -10.46 2.13
N ALA A 60 -3.19 -10.82 2.11
CA ALA A 60 -4.24 -10.01 1.50
C ALA A 60 -4.85 -9.02 2.50
N ASN A 61 -4.63 -9.25 3.80
CA ASN A 61 -5.13 -8.41 4.87
C ASN A 61 -4.02 -8.06 5.87
N VAL A 62 -3.96 -6.79 6.29
CA VAL A 62 -2.99 -6.31 7.27
C VAL A 62 -3.05 -7.04 8.62
N SER A 63 -4.23 -7.50 9.03
CA SER A 63 -4.42 -8.26 10.28
C SER A 63 -3.71 -9.61 10.32
N GLU A 64 -3.27 -10.12 9.16
CA GLU A 64 -2.48 -11.36 9.06
C GLU A 64 -1.00 -11.15 9.45
N LEU A 65 -0.55 -9.91 9.59
CA LEU A 65 0.79 -9.59 10.10
C LEU A 65 0.89 -9.92 11.59
N GLN A 66 1.82 -10.82 11.93
CA GLN A 66 2.02 -11.28 13.30
C GLN A 66 3.45 -11.02 13.81
N THR A 67 4.39 -10.68 12.92
CA THR A 67 5.82 -10.59 13.25
C THR A 67 6.43 -9.29 12.77
N PRO A 68 7.21 -8.59 13.60
CA PRO A 68 8.03 -7.47 13.17
C PRO A 68 9.04 -7.85 12.08
N GLY A 69 9.41 -6.89 11.24
CA GLY A 69 10.46 -7.06 10.23
C GLY A 69 10.21 -6.27 8.95
N ALA A 70 11.15 -6.41 8.01
CA ALA A 70 11.05 -5.80 6.69
C ALA A 70 10.00 -6.51 5.83
N ALA A 71 9.19 -5.72 5.14
CA ALA A 71 8.12 -6.14 4.25
C ALA A 71 8.00 -5.16 3.06
N LYS A 72 7.02 -5.41 2.19
CA LYS A 72 6.57 -4.44 1.18
C LYS A 72 5.05 -4.45 1.15
N VAL A 73 4.43 -3.28 1.02
CA VAL A 73 3.03 -3.17 0.62
C VAL A 73 2.98 -2.82 -0.86
N ASN A 74 2.15 -3.53 -1.60
CA ASN A 74 2.06 -3.43 -3.05
C ASN A 74 0.60 -3.11 -3.38
N TYR A 75 0.39 -2.08 -4.20
CA TYR A 75 -0.92 -1.66 -4.67
C TYR A 75 -1.03 -1.91 -6.16
N ARG A 76 -2.17 -2.45 -6.57
CA ARG A 76 -2.57 -2.49 -7.97
C ARG A 76 -3.72 -1.51 -8.16
N ILE A 77 -3.55 -0.58 -9.08
CA ILE A 77 -4.54 0.47 -9.35
C ILE A 77 -5.55 -0.06 -10.37
N GLN A 78 -6.82 0.19 -10.09
CA GLN A 78 -7.93 -0.25 -10.92
C GLN A 78 -8.79 0.94 -11.32
N THR A 79 -9.42 0.84 -12.48
CA THR A 79 -10.48 1.76 -12.90
C THR A 79 -11.77 1.47 -12.13
N SER A 80 -12.75 2.36 -12.21
CA SER A 80 -14.02 2.24 -11.50
C SER A 80 -14.83 0.98 -11.82
N ASP A 81 -14.57 0.33 -12.95
CA ASP A 81 -15.18 -0.94 -13.36
C ASP A 81 -14.45 -2.18 -12.81
N GLY A 82 -13.36 -1.99 -12.06
CA GLY A 82 -12.56 -3.06 -11.46
C GLY A 82 -11.50 -3.67 -12.39
N SER A 83 -11.32 -3.15 -13.60
CA SER A 83 -10.22 -3.57 -14.47
C SER A 83 -8.90 -2.90 -14.08
N ASP A 84 -7.79 -3.56 -14.42
CA ASP A 84 -6.45 -3.08 -14.11
C ASP A 84 -6.13 -1.81 -14.92
N HIS A 85 -5.70 -0.75 -14.25
CA HIS A 85 -5.28 0.47 -14.94
C HIS A 85 -3.92 0.24 -15.62
N ILE A 86 -3.85 0.59 -16.91
CA ILE A 86 -2.61 0.59 -17.68
C ILE A 86 -2.19 2.05 -17.88
N LYS A 87 -0.97 2.38 -17.44
CA LYS A 87 -0.38 3.70 -17.61
C LYS A 87 -0.16 4.01 -19.09
N SER A 88 0.10 5.29 -19.40
CA SER A 88 0.39 5.75 -20.76
C SER A 88 1.63 5.10 -21.39
N ASP A 89 2.57 4.59 -20.59
CA ASP A 89 3.75 3.85 -21.03
C ASP A 89 3.46 2.37 -21.34
N GLY A 90 2.20 1.93 -21.24
CA GLY A 90 1.77 0.55 -21.50
C GLY A 90 2.02 -0.42 -20.34
N GLN A 91 2.53 0.05 -19.20
CA GLN A 91 2.76 -0.79 -18.03
C GLN A 91 1.55 -0.80 -17.10
N LEU A 92 1.37 -1.90 -16.38
CA LEU A 92 0.42 -1.99 -15.28
C LEU A 92 0.71 -0.91 -14.23
N ASP A 93 -0.31 -0.17 -13.83
CA ASP A 93 -0.20 0.81 -12.77
C ASP A 93 -0.12 0.10 -11.41
N SER A 94 1.09 0.08 -10.86
CA SER A 94 1.38 -0.52 -9.57
C SER A 94 2.28 0.39 -8.74
N VAL A 95 1.98 0.47 -7.45
CA VAL A 95 2.77 1.24 -6.47
C VAL A 95 3.31 0.26 -5.43
N ASN A 96 4.63 0.19 -5.30
CA ASN A 96 5.29 -0.72 -4.37
C ASN A 96 6.07 0.11 -3.35
N ILE A 97 5.76 -0.08 -2.07
CA ILE A 97 6.34 0.69 -0.97
C ILE A 97 7.08 -0.26 -0.04
N SER A 98 8.31 0.08 0.31
CA SER A 98 9.04 -0.57 1.41
C SER A 98 8.26 -0.38 2.71
N LEU A 99 8.05 -1.46 3.46
CA LEU A 99 7.30 -1.47 4.71
C LEU A 99 8.19 -1.97 5.85
N THR A 100 8.20 -1.24 6.96
CA THR A 100 8.75 -1.73 8.23
C THR A 100 7.61 -2.08 9.16
N VAL A 101 7.53 -3.34 9.59
CA VAL A 101 6.57 -3.80 10.59
C VAL A 101 7.26 -3.85 11.95
N TYR A 102 6.64 -3.26 12.97
CA TYR A 102 7.08 -3.31 14.37
C TYR A 102 5.87 -3.59 15.29
N ASP A 103 6.08 -3.76 16.59
CA ASP A 103 5.05 -3.94 17.64
C ASP A 103 5.47 -3.11 18.86
#